data_AF-A0AAV4NQU5-F1
#
_entry.id   AF-A0AAV4NQU5-F1
#
_cell.length_a   1.000
_cell.length_b   1.000
_cell.length_c   1.000
_cell.angle_alpha   90.00
_cell.angle_beta   90.00
_cell.angle_gamma   90.00
#
_symmetry.space_group_name_H-M   'P 1'
#
loop_
_entity.id
_entity.type
_entity.pdbx_description
1 polymer ?
#
loop_
_entity_poly.entity_id
_entity_poly.type
_entity_poly.pdbx_seq_one_letter_code
_entity_poly.pdbx_strand_id
1 'polypeptide(L)'
;MSNEWIIGGNAVDRVYVTVLIKPMDNFSPIVEIGDSFTVIEGNKSLISTFHLNITDIDTSEEDVICTIIDQPSHGYVENFSPAPGSERPRKGIPVTAFSAADVIDDYISYVQSIHKGLEPIDDKFTFSCSDGINTSPTMLFPIQIEPSNDEVPEIYMREFYSHGRYRSHY
;
A
#
# COMPACT_ATOMS: atom_id res chain seq x y z
N MET A 1 -57.06 27.20 -1.81
CA MET A 1 -56.29 27.74 -0.66
C MET A 1 -56.30 26.65 0.40
N SER A 2 -55.12 26.13 0.75
CA SER A 2 -54.92 24.99 1.66
C SER A 2 -55.05 25.42 3.12
N ASN A 3 -55.79 24.65 3.92
CA ASN A 3 -56.14 25.00 5.28
C ASN A 3 -54.97 24.72 6.24
N GLU A 4 -54.66 25.73 7.05
CA GLU A 4 -53.61 25.72 8.06
C GLU A 4 -53.93 24.82 9.26
N TRP A 5 -52.84 24.36 9.87
CA TRP A 5 -52.80 23.44 10.99
C TRP A 5 -53.26 24.10 12.28
N ILE A 6 -54.53 23.91 12.65
CA ILE A 6 -55.08 24.35 13.95
C ILE A 6 -54.96 23.19 14.95
N ILE A 7 -54.16 23.36 16.00
CA ILE A 7 -54.09 22.44 17.15
C ILE A 7 -54.42 23.24 18.42
N GLY A 8 -55.53 22.89 19.08
CA GLY A 8 -55.86 23.40 20.42
C GLY A 8 -56.24 24.88 20.54
N GLY A 9 -56.59 25.56 19.44
CA GLY A 9 -57.06 26.96 19.46
C GLY A 9 -55.95 28.02 19.32
N ASN A 10 -54.70 27.61 19.15
CA ASN A 10 -53.60 28.50 18.74
C ASN A 10 -53.24 28.20 17.29
N ALA A 11 -53.21 29.23 16.45
CA ALA A 11 -52.74 29.13 15.07
C ALA A 11 -51.21 29.02 15.09
N VAL A 12 -50.68 27.92 14.55
CA VAL A 12 -49.23 27.76 14.37
C VAL A 12 -48.88 28.41 13.04
N ASP A 13 -48.28 29.59 13.11
CA ASP A 13 -47.95 30.40 11.93
C ASP A 13 -46.87 29.73 11.07
N ARG A 14 -45.89 29.04 11.70
CA ARG A 14 -44.83 28.28 10.99
C ARG A 14 -44.29 27.10 11.81
N VAL A 15 -43.96 26.02 11.11
CA VAL A 15 -43.19 24.88 11.62
C VAL A 15 -41.85 24.86 10.90
N TYR A 16 -40.77 24.80 11.65
CA TYR A 16 -39.42 24.60 11.10
C TYR A 16 -39.11 23.10 11.12
N VAL A 17 -38.80 22.54 9.95
CA VAL A 17 -38.35 21.16 9.80
C VAL A 17 -36.90 21.20 9.32
N THR A 18 -36.00 20.57 10.07
CA THR A 18 -34.63 20.38 9.64
C THR A 18 -34.55 19.10 8.81
N VAL A 19 -34.25 19.24 7.52
CA VAL A 19 -33.99 18.11 6.62
C VAL A 19 -32.47 17.96 6.49
N LEU A 20 -31.93 16.86 6.98
CA LEU A 20 -30.54 16.50 6.76
C LEU A 20 -30.46 15.67 5.48
N ILE A 21 -29.92 16.26 4.41
CA ILE A 21 -29.54 15.53 3.21
C ILE A 21 -28.18 14.91 3.48
N LYS A 22 -28.12 13.58 3.55
CA LYS A 22 -26.83 12.88 3.55
C LYS A 22 -26.32 12.83 2.11
N PRO A 23 -25.03 13.09 1.85
CA PRO A 23 -24.45 12.83 0.54
C PRO A 23 -24.69 11.37 0.16
N MET A 24 -24.98 11.12 -1.12
CA MET A 24 -24.92 9.77 -1.67
C MET A 24 -23.48 9.55 -2.06
N ASP A 25 -22.81 8.62 -1.38
CA ASP A 25 -21.48 8.13 -1.77
C ASP A 25 -21.57 7.51 -3.18
N ASN A 26 -21.08 8.26 -4.16
CA ASN A 26 -21.24 7.93 -5.57
C ASN A 26 -20.00 8.17 -6.44
N PHE A 27 -18.87 8.54 -5.84
CA PHE A 27 -17.58 8.54 -6.52
C PHE A 27 -16.74 7.36 -6.05
N SER A 28 -15.83 6.90 -6.92
CA SER A 28 -14.90 5.84 -6.55
C SER A 28 -13.58 6.47 -6.12
N PRO A 29 -12.84 5.83 -5.19
CA PRO A 29 -11.53 6.33 -4.81
C PRO A 29 -10.59 6.42 -6.01
N ILE A 30 -9.89 7.55 -6.10
CA ILE A 30 -8.88 7.82 -7.12
C ILE A 30 -7.51 7.46 -6.53
N VAL A 31 -6.79 6.60 -7.24
CA VAL A 31 -5.44 6.15 -6.87
C VAL A 31 -4.45 6.61 -7.93
N GLU A 32 -3.41 7.31 -7.49
CA GLU A 32 -2.34 7.84 -8.34
C GLU A 32 -0.98 7.30 -7.86
N ILE A 33 -0.23 6.68 -8.78
CA ILE A 33 1.16 6.29 -8.55
C ILE A 33 2.05 7.48 -8.93
N GLY A 34 2.79 7.98 -7.95
CA GLY A 34 3.64 9.15 -8.09
C GLY A 34 5.08 8.79 -8.46
N ASP A 35 6.02 9.33 -7.68
CA ASP A 35 7.46 9.17 -7.89
C ASP A 35 7.91 7.70 -7.76
N SER A 36 9.02 7.37 -8.43
CA SER A 36 9.63 6.04 -8.33
C SER A 36 9.99 5.70 -6.89
N PHE A 37 9.52 4.55 -6.41
CA PHE A 37 9.84 4.05 -5.09
C PHE A 37 11.08 3.15 -5.12
N THR A 38 12.07 3.46 -4.28
CA THR A 38 13.30 2.65 -4.13
C THR A 38 13.52 2.20 -2.69
N VAL A 39 14.18 1.04 -2.57
CA VAL A 39 14.56 0.46 -1.28
C VAL A 39 15.91 -0.21 -1.42
N ILE A 40 16.80 -0.01 -0.45
CA ILE A 40 18.06 -0.74 -0.40
C ILE A 40 17.77 -2.19 -0.02
N GLU A 41 18.48 -3.13 -0.62
CA GLU A 41 18.40 -4.55 -0.28
C GLU A 41 18.55 -4.80 1.23
N GLY A 42 17.69 -5.67 1.78
CA GLY A 42 17.63 -5.99 3.21
C GLY A 42 17.09 -4.85 4.10
N ASN A 43 16.76 -3.69 3.55
CA ASN A 43 16.25 -2.54 4.28
C ASN A 43 14.74 -2.36 4.10
N LYS A 44 14.24 -1.26 4.67
CA LYS A 44 12.85 -0.82 4.55
C LYS A 44 12.78 0.63 4.10
N SER A 45 11.75 0.95 3.33
CA SER A 45 11.48 2.30 2.83
C SER A 45 10.01 2.68 3.03
N LEU A 46 9.78 3.97 3.34
CA LEU A 46 8.47 4.55 3.59
C LEU A 46 7.71 4.82 2.29
N ILE A 47 6.49 4.30 2.17
CA ILE A 47 5.58 4.64 1.08
C ILE A 47 4.76 5.86 1.52
N SER A 48 5.27 7.04 1.23
CA SER A 48 4.58 8.32 1.48
C SER A 48 3.69 8.76 0.30
N THR A 49 2.98 9.86 0.48
CA THR A 49 2.11 10.50 -0.52
C THR A 49 2.80 10.94 -1.81
N PHE A 50 4.14 11.05 -1.81
CA PHE A 50 4.91 11.28 -3.05
C PHE A 50 4.89 10.06 -3.98
N HIS A 51 4.80 8.85 -3.43
CA HIS A 51 4.82 7.61 -4.20
C HIS A 51 3.40 7.09 -4.48
N LEU A 52 2.49 7.26 -3.51
CA LEU A 52 1.12 6.77 -3.57
C LEU A 52 0.17 7.83 -3.03
N ASN A 53 -0.65 8.42 -3.90
CA ASN A 53 -1.70 9.34 -3.51
C ASN A 53 -3.07 8.68 -3.70
N ILE A 54 -3.91 8.74 -2.67
CA ILE A 54 -5.25 8.15 -2.65
C ILE A 54 -6.21 9.22 -2.16
N THR A 55 -7.22 9.54 -2.96
CA THR A 55 -8.20 10.59 -2.64
C THR A 55 -9.60 10.15 -3.03
N ASP A 56 -10.58 10.65 -2.28
CA ASP A 56 -11.98 10.51 -2.60
C ASP A 56 -12.69 11.84 -2.24
N ILE A 57 -13.72 12.24 -2.99
CA ILE A 57 -14.33 13.57 -2.84
C ILE A 57 -15.46 13.59 -1.82
N ASP A 58 -16.10 12.45 -1.58
CA ASP A 58 -17.25 12.27 -0.70
C ASP A 58 -16.99 11.27 0.44
N THR A 59 -15.82 10.62 0.46
CA THR A 59 -15.35 9.75 1.54
C THR A 59 -14.07 10.27 2.18
N SER A 60 -13.98 10.14 3.51
CA SER A 60 -12.79 10.50 4.29
C SER A 60 -11.63 9.52 4.05
N GLU A 61 -10.39 9.96 4.26
CA GLU A 61 -9.21 9.13 4.02
C GLU A 61 -9.07 7.97 5.01
N GLU A 62 -9.68 8.08 6.20
CA GLU A 62 -9.76 7.01 7.20
C GLU A 62 -10.72 5.88 6.78
N ASP A 63 -11.72 6.20 5.97
CA ASP A 63 -12.75 5.27 5.50
C ASP A 63 -12.43 4.65 4.14
N VAL A 64 -11.43 5.17 3.40
CA VAL A 64 -10.95 4.55 2.15
C VAL A 64 -9.92 3.47 2.46
N ILE A 65 -10.30 2.20 2.25
CA ILE A 65 -9.47 1.03 2.53
C ILE A 65 -8.89 0.43 1.25
N CYS A 66 -7.57 0.37 1.17
CA CYS A 66 -6.81 -0.29 0.11
C CYS A 66 -6.46 -1.72 0.51
N THR A 67 -6.89 -2.69 -0.31
CA THR A 67 -6.63 -4.13 -0.11
C THR A 67 -5.56 -4.59 -1.10
N ILE A 68 -4.51 -5.22 -0.60
CA ILE A 68 -3.46 -5.85 -1.39
C ILE A 68 -3.99 -7.17 -1.96
N ILE A 69 -4.03 -7.27 -3.29
CA ILE A 69 -4.53 -8.41 -4.04
C ILE A 69 -3.40 -9.42 -4.25
N ASP A 70 -2.30 -8.99 -4.86
CA ASP A 70 -1.07 -9.78 -4.99
C ASP A 70 0.01 -9.18 -4.08
N GLN A 71 0.53 -10.00 -3.16
CA GLN A 71 1.61 -9.61 -2.25
C GLN A 71 2.96 -9.52 -2.99
N PRO A 72 3.91 -8.71 -2.48
CA PRO A 72 5.29 -8.72 -2.98
C PRO A 72 5.94 -10.10 -2.86
N SER A 73 6.85 -10.41 -3.78
CA SER A 73 7.54 -11.71 -3.84
C SER A 73 8.86 -11.74 -3.07
N HIS A 74 9.48 -10.57 -2.85
CA HIS A 74 10.79 -10.40 -2.23
C HIS A 74 10.73 -9.63 -0.90
N GLY A 75 9.53 -9.27 -0.45
CA GLY A 75 9.31 -8.49 0.76
C GLY A 75 7.86 -8.52 1.22
N TYR A 76 7.48 -7.54 2.02
CA TYR A 76 6.10 -7.36 2.47
C TYR A 76 5.80 -5.89 2.74
N VAL A 77 4.51 -5.54 2.68
CA VAL A 77 4.02 -4.24 3.15
C VAL A 77 3.75 -4.33 4.65
N GLU A 78 4.23 -3.34 5.39
CA GLU A 78 4.08 -3.18 6.82
C GLU A 78 3.26 -1.92 7.11
N ASN A 79 2.30 -2.02 8.04
CA ASN A 79 1.62 -0.86 8.61
C ASN A 79 1.99 -0.75 10.09
N PHE A 80 2.65 0.34 10.47
CA PHE A 80 3.09 0.57 11.85
C PHE A 80 2.17 1.46 12.68
N SER A 81 0.98 1.79 12.17
CA SER A 81 -0.05 2.50 12.93
C SER A 81 -0.40 1.71 14.20
N PRO A 82 -0.55 2.37 15.35
CA PRO A 82 -0.90 1.69 16.60
C PRO A 82 -2.28 1.06 16.52
N ALA A 83 -2.47 -0.08 17.18
CA ALA A 83 -3.82 -0.64 17.34
C ALA A 83 -4.71 0.30 18.18
N PRO A 84 -6.04 0.34 17.97
CA PRO A 84 -6.93 1.14 18.78
C PRO A 84 -6.72 0.89 20.29
N GLY A 85 -6.45 1.95 21.05
CA GLY A 85 -6.17 1.88 22.49
C GLY A 85 -4.74 1.45 22.87
N SER A 86 -3.83 1.36 21.91
CA SER A 86 -2.40 1.11 22.12
C SER A 86 -1.56 2.25 21.56
N GLU A 87 -0.47 2.61 22.23
CA GLU A 87 0.55 3.51 21.68
C GLU A 87 1.69 2.74 20.99
N ARG A 88 1.68 1.41 21.09
CA ARG A 88 2.74 0.56 20.51
C ARG A 88 2.51 0.38 19.00
N PRO A 89 3.52 0.69 18.17
CA PRO A 89 3.44 0.46 16.73
C PRO A 89 3.48 -1.03 16.40
N ARG A 90 2.80 -1.42 15.33
CA ARG A 90 2.83 -2.77 14.79
C ARG A 90 4.06 -2.94 13.89
N LYS A 91 5.07 -3.70 14.33
CA LYS A 91 6.31 -3.92 13.59
C LYS A 91 6.56 -5.40 13.36
N GLY A 92 7.14 -5.73 12.21
CA GLY A 92 7.47 -7.08 11.74
C GLY A 92 6.27 -7.89 11.25
N ILE A 93 5.13 -7.26 10.98
CA ILE A 93 3.89 -7.97 10.63
C ILE A 93 3.43 -7.52 9.23
N PRO A 94 3.35 -8.45 8.26
CA PRO A 94 2.77 -8.18 6.95
C PRO A 94 1.31 -7.75 7.07
N VAL A 95 0.89 -6.78 6.27
CA VAL A 95 -0.51 -6.41 6.14
C VAL A 95 -1.09 -6.81 4.79
N THR A 96 -2.40 -7.04 4.77
CA THR A 96 -3.17 -7.26 3.55
C THR A 96 -4.03 -6.07 3.16
N ALA A 97 -4.12 -5.06 4.04
CA ALA A 97 -4.87 -3.84 3.80
C ALA A 97 -4.33 -2.67 4.63
N PHE A 98 -4.57 -1.46 4.15
CA PHE A 98 -4.26 -0.19 4.80
C PHE A 98 -5.27 0.88 4.36
N SER A 99 -5.46 1.93 5.16
CA SER A 99 -6.29 3.09 4.80
C SER A 99 -5.50 4.13 4.00
N ALA A 100 -6.18 5.02 3.29
CA ALA A 100 -5.53 6.18 2.69
C ALA A 100 -4.87 7.08 3.76
N ALA A 101 -5.52 7.21 4.93
CA ALA A 101 -4.96 7.90 6.08
C ALA A 101 -3.63 7.29 6.55
N ASP A 102 -3.47 5.96 6.54
CA ASP A 102 -2.20 5.32 6.91
C ASP A 102 -1.05 5.74 5.97
N VAL A 103 -1.31 6.05 4.71
CA VAL A 103 -0.28 6.56 3.77
C VAL A 103 0.04 8.04 4.05
N ILE A 104 -0.98 8.83 4.36
CA ILE A 104 -0.84 10.26 4.70
C ILE A 104 -0.08 10.45 6.01
N ASP A 105 -0.34 9.59 6.99
CA ASP A 105 0.31 9.59 8.31
C ASP A 105 1.67 8.88 8.31
N ASP A 106 2.18 8.54 7.12
CA ASP A 106 3.46 7.86 6.91
C ASP A 106 3.57 6.50 7.63
N TYR A 107 2.47 5.77 7.83
CA TYR A 107 2.46 4.47 8.52
C TYR A 107 2.77 3.27 7.64
N ILE A 108 2.85 3.44 6.31
CA ILE A 108 3.03 2.34 5.37
C ILE A 108 4.48 2.26 4.88
N SER A 109 5.08 1.08 4.98
CA SER A 109 6.43 0.82 4.48
C SER A 109 6.50 -0.49 3.73
N TYR A 110 7.38 -0.56 2.73
CA TYR A 110 7.82 -1.84 2.19
C TYR A 110 9.09 -2.30 2.91
N VAL A 111 9.14 -3.59 3.28
CA VAL A 111 10.30 -4.24 3.89
C VAL A 111 10.84 -5.28 2.93
N GLN A 112 12.06 -5.05 2.42
CA GLN A 112 12.80 -6.01 1.61
C GLN A 112 13.36 -7.08 2.55
N SER A 113 12.96 -8.35 2.37
CA SER A 113 13.30 -9.42 3.32
C SER A 113 13.85 -10.70 2.71
N ILE A 114 13.68 -10.90 1.40
CA ILE A 114 14.15 -12.08 0.68
C ILE A 114 15.17 -11.59 -0.35
N HIS A 115 16.45 -11.86 -0.09
CA HIS A 115 17.53 -11.32 -0.93
C HIS A 115 18.74 -12.27 -1.05
N LYS A 116 19.12 -12.93 0.05
CA LYS A 116 20.22 -13.91 0.07
C LYS A 116 20.10 -14.99 -1.01
N GLY A 117 21.08 -15.06 -1.89
CA GLY A 117 21.23 -15.98 -3.00
C GLY A 117 20.33 -15.68 -4.20
N LEU A 118 19.57 -14.57 -4.17
CA LEU A 118 18.63 -14.19 -5.22
C LEU A 118 18.94 -12.80 -5.81
N GLU A 119 19.45 -11.87 -4.98
CA GLU A 119 19.85 -10.52 -5.40
C GLU A 119 18.77 -9.82 -6.25
N PRO A 120 17.49 -9.75 -5.80
CA PRO A 120 16.42 -9.20 -6.60
C PRO A 120 16.60 -7.69 -6.77
N ILE A 121 16.39 -7.21 -7.99
CA ILE A 121 16.49 -5.78 -8.35
C ILE A 121 15.12 -5.08 -8.40
N ASP A 122 14.04 -5.85 -8.35
CA ASP A 122 12.67 -5.35 -8.36
C ASP A 122 11.70 -6.23 -7.56
N ASP A 123 10.61 -5.61 -7.15
CA ASP A 123 9.42 -6.28 -6.63
C ASP A 123 8.18 -5.44 -6.97
N LYS A 124 6.99 -5.94 -6.62
CA LYS A 124 5.73 -5.23 -6.80
C LYS A 124 4.63 -5.83 -5.96
N PHE A 125 3.61 -5.05 -5.68
CA PHE A 125 2.31 -5.56 -5.25
C PHE A 125 1.18 -4.96 -6.07
N THR A 126 0.04 -5.63 -6.09
CA THR A 126 -1.19 -5.11 -6.68
C THR A 126 -2.23 -4.85 -5.60
N PHE A 127 -3.06 -3.84 -5.79
CA PHE A 127 -4.06 -3.46 -4.80
C PHE A 127 -5.24 -2.73 -5.44
N SER A 128 -6.36 -2.61 -4.72
CA SER A 128 -7.46 -1.71 -5.06
C SER A 128 -8.01 -1.06 -3.79
N CYS A 129 -8.59 0.14 -3.92
CA CYS A 129 -9.12 0.91 -2.80
C CYS A 129 -10.63 1.06 -2.88
N SER A 130 -11.32 0.99 -1.74
CA SER A 130 -12.78 1.08 -1.63
C SER A 130 -13.19 1.93 -0.43
N ASP A 131 -14.21 2.75 -0.62
CA ASP A 131 -14.95 3.50 0.42
C ASP A 131 -16.03 2.65 1.11
N GLY A 132 -16.20 1.38 0.70
CA GLY A 132 -17.24 0.47 1.17
C GLY A 132 -18.45 0.34 0.23
N ILE A 133 -18.60 1.24 -0.76
CA ILE A 133 -19.67 1.23 -1.76
C ILE A 133 -19.10 1.11 -3.17
N ASN A 134 -18.13 1.94 -3.51
CA ASN A 134 -17.42 2.00 -4.76
C ASN A 134 -16.00 1.44 -4.61
N THR A 135 -15.35 1.11 -5.73
CA THR A 135 -14.01 0.51 -5.72
C THR A 135 -13.20 1.00 -6.91
N SER A 136 -11.94 1.36 -6.67
CA SER A 136 -10.99 1.75 -7.72
C SER A 136 -10.66 0.55 -8.63
N PRO A 137 -10.11 0.79 -9.83
CA PRO A 137 -9.40 -0.24 -10.57
C PRO A 137 -8.27 -0.86 -9.74
N THR A 138 -7.84 -2.07 -10.11
CA THR A 138 -6.60 -2.66 -9.59
C THR A 138 -5.40 -1.88 -10.10
N MET A 139 -4.56 -1.46 -9.16
CA MET A 139 -3.32 -0.73 -9.39
C MET A 139 -2.11 -1.62 -9.10
N LEU A 140 -0.99 -1.32 -9.77
CA LEU A 140 0.30 -1.95 -9.54
C LEU A 140 1.24 -0.91 -8.91
N PHE A 141 1.85 -1.26 -7.78
CA PHE A 141 2.87 -0.45 -7.14
C PHE A 141 4.25 -1.08 -7.40
N PRO A 142 5.10 -0.47 -8.25
CA PRO A 142 6.43 -1.00 -8.57
C PRO A 142 7.44 -0.62 -7.48
N ILE A 143 8.37 -1.53 -7.19
CA ILE A 143 9.43 -1.34 -6.19
C ILE A 143 10.77 -1.61 -6.88
N GLN A 144 11.68 -0.64 -6.84
CA GLN A 144 13.05 -0.84 -7.29
C GLN A 144 13.94 -1.17 -6.08
N ILE A 145 14.67 -2.27 -6.16
CA ILE A 145 15.59 -2.70 -5.11
C ILE A 145 17.01 -2.30 -5.51
N GLU A 146 17.67 -1.52 -4.67
CA GLU A 146 19.07 -1.12 -4.83
C GLU A 146 19.97 -2.18 -4.19
N PRO A 147 20.79 -2.91 -4.98
CA PRO A 147 21.62 -4.00 -4.46
C PRO A 147 22.63 -3.51 -3.43
N SER A 148 22.92 -4.36 -2.45
CA SER A 148 23.95 -4.14 -1.44
C SER A 148 24.99 -5.26 -1.52
N ASN A 149 26.29 -4.92 -1.49
CA ASN A 149 27.35 -5.94 -1.50
C ASN A 149 27.51 -6.60 -0.11
N ASP A 150 26.54 -7.43 0.28
CA ASP A 150 26.50 -8.15 1.55
C ASP A 150 26.83 -9.65 1.43
N GLU A 151 26.89 -10.17 0.21
CA GLU A 151 27.28 -11.56 -0.08
C GLU A 151 28.80 -11.76 -0.15
N VAL A 152 29.25 -12.93 0.30
CA VAL A 152 30.65 -13.35 0.14
C VAL A 152 30.90 -13.78 -1.30
N PRO A 153 32.06 -13.45 -1.90
CA PRO A 153 32.34 -13.85 -3.28
C PRO A 153 32.33 -15.38 -3.43
N GLU A 154 31.52 -15.89 -4.35
CA GLU A 154 31.59 -17.31 -4.72
C GLU A 154 32.76 -17.56 -5.70
N ILE A 155 33.71 -18.40 -5.29
CA ILE A 155 34.81 -18.83 -6.15
C ILE A 155 34.37 -20.06 -6.94
N TYR A 156 34.12 -19.88 -8.24
CA TYR A 156 33.91 -20.99 -9.15
C TYR A 156 35.25 -21.52 -9.67
N MET A 157 35.71 -22.67 -9.15
CA MET A 157 36.86 -23.37 -9.70
C MET A 157 36.44 -24.09 -10.99
N ARG A 158 36.87 -23.59 -12.15
CA ARG A 158 36.81 -24.37 -13.39
C ARG A 158 37.95 -25.38 -13.36
N GLU A 159 37.62 -26.67 -13.38
CA GLU A 159 38.62 -27.71 -13.58
C GLU A 159 39.21 -27.58 -15.00
N PHE A 160 40.39 -26.98 -15.10
CA PHE A 160 41.18 -27.04 -16.32
C PHE A 160 41.81 -28.44 -16.40
N TYR A 161 41.17 -29.35 -17.15
CA TYR A 161 41.81 -30.58 -17.56
C TYR A 161 42.96 -30.25 -18.52
N SER A 162 44.16 -30.04 -17.98
CA SER A 162 45.36 -30.04 -18.81
C SER A 162 45.57 -31.44 -19.36
N HIS A 163 45.26 -31.64 -20.64
CA HIS A 163 45.66 -32.86 -21.35
C HIS A 163 47.18 -32.81 -21.53
N GLY A 164 47.90 -33.34 -20.54
CA GLY A 164 49.32 -33.61 -20.64
C GLY A 164 49.58 -34.68 -21.71
N ARG A 165 49.95 -34.25 -22.93
CA ARG A 165 50.55 -35.16 -23.92
C ARG A 165 51.99 -35.44 -23.51
N TYR A 166 52.21 -36.56 -22.82
CA TYR A 166 53.53 -37.20 -22.79
C TYR A 166 53.85 -37.73 -24.19
N ARG A 167 54.78 -37.09 -24.91
CA ARG A 167 55.44 -37.67 -26.08
C ARG A 167 56.68 -38.43 -25.60
N SER A 168 56.61 -39.76 -25.63
CA SER A 168 57.81 -40.60 -25.53
C SER A 168 58.59 -40.49 -26.84
N HIS A 169 59.86 -40.11 -26.74
CA HIS A 169 60.83 -40.26 -27.83
C HIS A 169 61.20 -41.74 -27.96
N TYR A 170 61.15 -42.25 -29.19
CA TYR A 170 61.93 -43.38 -29.68
C TYR A 170 62.45 -43.01 -31.07
#